data_AF-A0A1F3N5E8-F1
#
_entry.id   AF-A0A1F3N5E8-F1
#
_cell.length_a   1.000
_cell.length_b   1.000
_cell.length_c   1.000
_cell.angle_alpha   90.00
_cell.angle_beta   90.00
_cell.angle_gamma   90.00
#
_symmetry.space_group_name_H-M   'P 1'
#
loop_
_entity.id
_entity.type
_entity.pdbx_description
1 polymer ?
#
loop_
_entity_poly.entity_id
_entity_poly.type
_entity_poly.pdbx_seq_one_letter_code
_entity_poly.pdbx_strand_id
1 'polypeptide(L)'
;MIYSASGGHIGGSLSSVDILVALYFKVLQINPLDPDDPARDRFILSKGHSVESYYAVLARKGFIGDAILDSYGKFNSVLSGHPSRNVPGVELNSDALGHGLSVGVGMALAANRQNGKGILLHG
;
A
#
# COMPACT_ATOMS: atom_id res chain seq x y z
N MET A 1 10.61 -10.28 7.59
CA MET A 1 9.85 -9.15 8.20
C MET A 1 9.27 -9.52 9.56
N ILE A 2 8.07 -10.10 9.65
CA ILE A 2 7.36 -10.32 10.94
C ILE A 2 8.22 -11.07 11.97
N TYR A 3 8.85 -12.17 11.56
CA TYR A 3 9.76 -12.93 12.43
C TYR A 3 10.92 -12.08 12.96
N SER A 4 11.61 -11.37 12.07
CA SER A 4 12.76 -10.53 12.41
C SER A 4 12.40 -9.32 13.31
N ALA A 5 11.17 -8.83 13.20
CA ALA A 5 10.67 -7.71 13.99
C ALA A 5 10.00 -8.15 15.31
N SER A 6 9.86 -9.45 15.55
CA SER A 6 9.12 -10.01 16.70
C SER A 6 7.69 -9.44 16.85
N GLY A 7 7.06 -9.02 15.75
CA GLY A 7 5.77 -8.34 15.76
C GLY A 7 5.19 -8.12 14.35
N GLY A 8 3.86 -8.19 14.25
CA GLY A 8 3.11 -8.03 13.00
C GLY A 8 1.84 -8.88 12.94
N HIS A 9 1.05 -8.74 11.86
CA HIS A 9 -0.26 -9.35 11.68
C HIS A 9 -0.27 -10.37 10.53
N ILE A 10 0.38 -11.52 10.76
CA ILE A 10 0.59 -12.54 9.71
C ILE A 10 -0.72 -13.04 9.07
N GLY A 11 -1.77 -13.31 9.86
CA GLY A 11 -3.04 -13.82 9.34
C GLY A 11 -3.75 -12.81 8.43
N GLY A 12 -3.80 -11.55 8.85
CA GLY A 12 -4.39 -10.46 8.07
C GLY A 12 -3.60 -10.22 6.77
N SER A 13 -2.28 -10.27 6.84
CA SER A 13 -1.40 -10.13 5.68
C SER A 13 -1.55 -11.26 4.67
N LEU A 14 -1.50 -12.52 5.13
CA LEU A 14 -1.61 -13.68 4.23
C LEU A 14 -2.99 -13.79 3.58
N SER A 15 -4.07 -13.37 4.25
CA SER A 15 -5.42 -13.41 3.69
C SER A 15 -5.66 -12.47 2.50
N SER A 16 -4.80 -11.44 2.28
CA SER A 16 -4.92 -10.52 1.14
C SER A 16 -3.86 -10.69 0.06
N VAL A 17 -2.89 -11.59 0.22
CA VAL A 17 -1.71 -11.60 -0.66
C VAL A 17 -2.09 -11.81 -2.13
N ASP A 18 -3.01 -12.74 -2.42
CA ASP A 18 -3.44 -13.02 -3.79
C ASP A 18 -4.17 -11.84 -4.43
N ILE A 19 -4.99 -11.13 -3.64
CA ILE A 19 -5.67 -9.91 -4.08
C ILE A 19 -4.63 -8.84 -4.40
N LEU A 20 -3.69 -8.58 -3.49
CA LEU A 20 -2.65 -7.58 -3.70
C LEU A 20 -1.79 -7.89 -4.93
N VAL A 21 -1.40 -9.16 -5.12
CA VAL A 21 -0.63 -9.59 -6.29
C VAL A 21 -1.43 -9.39 -7.58
N ALA A 22 -2.70 -9.83 -7.62
CA ALA A 22 -3.55 -9.61 -8.78
C ALA A 22 -3.68 -8.12 -9.11
N LEU A 23 -3.91 -7.28 -8.09
CA LEU A 23 -4.03 -5.84 -8.28
C LEU A 23 -2.74 -5.22 -8.83
N TYR A 24 -1.60 -5.41 -8.16
CA TYR A 24 -0.34 -4.73 -8.48
C TYR A 24 0.34 -5.22 -9.76
N PHE A 25 0.10 -6.48 -10.15
CA PHE A 25 0.77 -7.08 -11.30
C PHE A 25 -0.12 -7.26 -12.53
N LYS A 26 -1.46 -7.11 -12.40
CA LYS A 26 -2.38 -7.33 -13.53
C LYS A 26 -3.42 -6.24 -13.73
N VAL A 27 -3.94 -5.61 -12.67
CA VAL A 27 -5.09 -4.70 -12.76
C VAL A 27 -4.67 -3.24 -12.78
N LEU A 28 -3.87 -2.82 -11.80
CA LEU A 28 -3.53 -1.41 -11.57
C LEU A 28 -2.61 -0.87 -12.67
N GLN A 29 -2.98 0.28 -13.23
CA GLN A 29 -2.13 1.10 -14.08
C GLN A 29 -1.19 1.93 -13.21
N ILE A 30 -0.03 1.35 -12.89
CA ILE A 30 0.97 1.95 -12.00
C ILE A 30 2.39 1.70 -12.52
N ASN A 31 3.27 2.68 -12.31
CA ASN A 31 4.69 2.60 -12.67
C ASN A 31 5.56 2.85 -11.42
N PRO A 32 6.38 1.89 -10.96
CA PRO A 32 7.28 2.10 -9.83
C PRO A 32 8.36 3.17 -10.08
N LEU A 33 8.70 3.44 -11.35
CA LEU A 33 9.66 4.49 -11.72
C LEU A 33 9.04 5.89 -11.73
N ASP A 34 7.71 5.97 -11.68
CA ASP A 34 6.96 7.23 -11.60
C ASP A 34 5.79 7.09 -10.61
N PRO A 35 6.09 6.99 -9.30
CA PRO A 35 5.09 6.76 -8.26
C PRO A 35 4.18 7.98 -8.02
N ASP A 36 4.49 9.14 -8.59
CA ASP A 36 3.73 10.37 -8.42
C ASP A 36 2.88 10.73 -9.66
N ASP A 37 2.84 9.86 -10.68
CA ASP A 37 1.99 10.04 -11.86
C ASP A 37 0.54 10.34 -11.45
N PRO A 38 -0.01 11.52 -11.79
CA PRO A 38 -1.36 11.90 -11.40
C PRO A 38 -2.45 11.01 -12.02
N ALA A 39 -2.17 10.36 -13.16
CA ALA A 39 -3.10 9.53 -13.92
C ALA A 39 -3.08 8.05 -13.53
N ARG A 40 -2.21 7.65 -12.58
CA ARG A 40 -2.12 6.26 -12.14
C ARG A 40 -3.30 5.85 -11.26
N ASP A 41 -3.54 4.55 -11.21
CA ASP A 41 -4.46 3.97 -10.23
C ASP A 41 -3.89 4.07 -8.82
N ARG A 42 -4.78 4.15 -7.83
CA ARG A 42 -4.41 4.36 -6.43
C ARG A 42 -5.01 3.27 -5.55
N PHE A 43 -4.18 2.66 -4.72
CA PHE A 43 -4.62 1.61 -3.81
C PHE A 43 -4.57 2.10 -2.37
N ILE A 44 -5.65 1.85 -1.62
CA ILE A 44 -5.69 2.13 -0.18
C ILE A 44 -5.86 0.82 0.57
N LEU A 45 -4.86 0.49 1.39
CA LEU A 45 -4.98 -0.55 2.40
C LEU A 45 -5.71 0.03 3.62
N SER A 46 -7.01 -0.24 3.73
CA SER A 46 -7.83 0.26 4.83
C SER A 46 -7.68 -0.61 6.08
N LYS A 47 -7.41 -1.91 5.90
CA LYS A 47 -6.90 -2.80 6.95
C LYS A 47 -5.41 -2.56 7.23
N GLY A 48 -5.06 -1.35 7.67
CA GLY A 48 -3.67 -0.88 7.83
C GLY A 48 -2.76 -1.86 8.59
N HIS A 49 -3.29 -2.56 9.60
CA HIS A 49 -2.52 -3.57 10.36
C HIS A 49 -1.96 -4.73 9.51
N SER A 50 -2.52 -5.01 8.31
CA SER A 50 -2.06 -6.07 7.39
C SER A 50 -0.98 -5.60 6.39
N VAL A 51 -0.13 -4.67 6.80
CA VAL A 51 0.80 -3.96 5.91
C VAL A 51 1.96 -4.82 5.39
N GLU A 52 2.28 -5.93 6.04
CA GLU A 52 3.50 -6.68 5.71
C GLU A 52 3.39 -7.32 4.32
N SER A 53 2.22 -7.87 3.98
CA SER A 53 1.96 -8.34 2.62
C SER A 53 2.03 -7.21 1.59
N TYR A 54 1.60 -6.01 1.99
CA TYR A 54 1.60 -4.84 1.12
C TYR A 54 3.03 -4.34 0.83
N TYR A 55 3.88 -4.22 1.85
CA TYR A 55 5.30 -3.88 1.65
C TYR A 55 6.03 -4.93 0.81
N ALA A 56 5.74 -6.22 1.00
CA ALA A 56 6.31 -7.27 0.17
C ALA A 56 5.92 -7.11 -1.31
N VAL A 57 4.64 -6.79 -1.59
CA VAL A 57 4.16 -6.55 -2.96
C VAL A 57 4.78 -5.29 -3.57
N LEU A 58 4.90 -4.20 -2.81
CA LEU A 58 5.56 -2.97 -3.25
C LEU A 58 7.02 -3.21 -3.60
N ALA A 59 7.75 -3.98 -2.77
CA ALA A 59 9.13 -4.35 -3.04
C ALA A 59 9.26 -5.17 -4.33
N ARG A 60 8.43 -6.21 -4.47
CA ARG A 60 8.43 -7.06 -5.67
C ARG A 60 8.02 -6.32 -6.93
N LYS A 61 7.14 -5.32 -6.81
CA LYS A 61 6.74 -4.46 -7.94
C LYS A 61 7.84 -3.44 -8.30
N GLY A 62 8.76 -3.15 -7.38
CA GLY A 62 9.89 -2.24 -7.59
C GLY A 62 9.69 -0.83 -7.03
N PHE A 63 8.64 -0.58 -6.24
CA PHE A 63 8.44 0.72 -5.57
C PHE A 63 9.47 0.96 -4.47
N ILE A 64 9.93 -0.11 -3.82
CA ILE A 64 10.96 -0.11 -2.80
C ILE A 64 11.93 -1.26 -3.06
N GLY A 65 13.16 -1.20 -2.54
CA GLY A 65 14.13 -2.28 -2.68
C GLY A 65 13.90 -3.42 -1.70
N ASP A 66 14.07 -4.68 -2.12
CA ASP A 66 13.89 -5.87 -1.25
C ASP A 66 14.66 -5.78 0.08
N ALA A 67 15.87 -5.22 0.08
CA ALA A 67 16.71 -5.10 1.27
C ALA A 67 16.10 -4.22 2.39
N ILE A 68 15.23 -3.26 2.04
CA ILE A 68 14.61 -2.39 3.05
C ILE A 68 13.58 -3.16 3.91
N LEU A 69 13.07 -4.30 3.42
CA LEU A 69 12.14 -5.14 4.17
C LEU A 69 12.77 -5.66 5.47
N ASP A 70 14.09 -5.87 5.50
CA ASP A 70 14.80 -6.29 6.71
C ASP A 70 14.87 -5.19 7.79
N SER A 71 14.51 -3.95 7.43
CA SER A 71 14.40 -2.84 8.37
C SER A 71 13.04 -2.76 9.06
N TYR A 72 12.03 -3.51 8.61
CA TYR A 72 10.67 -3.45 9.15
C TYR A 72 10.64 -3.53 10.67
N GLY A 73 9.93 -2.60 11.31
CA GLY A 73 9.77 -2.52 12.75
C GLY A 73 11.01 -2.07 13.54
N LYS A 74 12.14 -1.77 12.88
CA LYS A 74 13.34 -1.26 13.53
C LYS A 74 13.27 0.26 13.72
N PHE A 75 14.00 0.76 14.72
CA PHE A 75 14.18 2.20 14.92
C PHE A 75 14.70 2.88 13.65
N ASN A 76 14.17 4.06 13.33
CA ASN A 76 14.43 4.82 12.09
C ASN A 76 14.08 4.12 10.77
N SER A 77 13.37 2.98 10.79
CA SER A 77 12.82 2.42 9.56
C SER A 77 11.65 3.24 9.04
N VAL A 78 11.57 3.39 7.72
CA VAL A 78 10.37 3.91 7.05
C VAL A 78 9.22 2.89 7.03
N LEU A 79 9.53 1.60 7.25
CA LEU A 79 8.56 0.50 7.28
C LEU A 79 8.10 0.24 8.72
N SER A 80 6.99 0.86 9.10
CA SER A 80 6.31 0.66 10.39
C SER A 80 5.17 -0.37 10.28
N GLY A 81 4.58 -0.76 11.42
CA GLY A 81 3.47 -1.73 11.47
C GLY A 81 2.16 -1.28 10.82
N HIS A 82 2.10 -0.06 10.30
CA HIS A 82 0.97 0.52 9.57
C HIS A 82 1.47 1.24 8.32
N PRO A 83 0.68 1.36 7.24
CA PRO A 83 1.07 2.11 6.05
C PRO A 83 1.50 3.53 6.38
N SER A 84 2.60 3.97 5.76
CA SER A 84 3.04 5.36 5.81
C SER A 84 3.25 5.90 4.41
N ARG A 85 2.79 7.15 4.16
CA ARG A 85 3.02 7.89 2.91
C ARG A 85 4.52 8.16 2.65
N ASN A 86 5.37 8.00 3.65
CA ASN A 86 6.83 8.06 3.48
C ASN A 86 7.37 6.86 2.67
N VAL A 87 6.56 5.81 2.47
CA VAL A 87 6.89 4.66 1.64
C VAL A 87 6.36 4.90 0.22
N PRO A 88 7.21 4.86 -0.83
CA PRO A 88 6.76 4.99 -2.21
C PRO A 88 5.66 3.98 -2.57
N GLY A 89 4.62 4.46 -3.25
CA GLY A 89 3.44 3.67 -3.60
C GLY A 89 2.34 3.61 -2.52
N VAL A 90 2.56 4.17 -1.33
CA VAL A 90 1.53 4.26 -0.27
C VAL A 90 0.81 5.60 -0.31
N GLU A 91 -0.50 5.59 -0.54
CA GLU A 91 -1.31 6.81 -0.65
C GLU A 91 -1.61 7.51 0.68
N LEU A 92 -1.80 6.69 1.73
CA LEU A 92 -2.45 7.10 2.96
C LEU A 92 -1.73 6.47 4.15
N ASN A 93 -1.52 7.28 5.19
CA ASN A 93 -1.23 6.75 6.52
C ASN A 93 -2.52 6.14 7.08
N SER A 94 -2.62 4.81 7.19
CA SER A 94 -3.83 4.14 7.66
C SER A 94 -3.56 3.27 8.87
N ASP A 95 -4.24 3.56 9.98
CA ASP A 95 -4.14 2.79 11.23
C ASP A 95 -5.55 2.63 11.83
N ALA A 96 -6.29 3.74 11.88
CA ALA A 96 -7.69 3.74 12.28
C ALA A 96 -8.58 3.07 11.21
N LEU A 97 -9.05 1.86 11.51
CA LEU A 97 -9.98 1.10 10.67
C LEU A 97 -11.19 1.94 10.24
N GLY A 98 -11.60 1.77 8.98
CA GLY A 98 -12.78 2.43 8.40
C GLY A 98 -12.53 3.79 7.74
N HIS A 99 -11.37 4.42 7.97
CA HIS A 99 -11.05 5.71 7.33
C HIS A 99 -10.68 5.58 5.85
N GLY A 100 -10.06 4.46 5.47
CA GLY A 100 -9.56 4.25 4.10
C GLY A 100 -10.65 4.36 3.04
N LEU A 101 -11.86 3.87 3.33
CA LEU A 101 -13.00 3.95 2.41
C LEU A 101 -13.43 5.40 2.17
N SER A 102 -13.61 6.18 3.23
CA SER A 102 -14.05 7.57 3.14
C SER A 102 -13.03 8.42 2.36
N VAL A 103 -11.74 8.27 2.68
CA VAL A 103 -10.65 8.93 1.95
C VAL A 103 -10.65 8.52 0.48
N GLY A 104 -10.78 7.21 0.22
CA GLY A 104 -10.83 6.67 -1.11
C GLY A 104 -11.97 7.22 -1.97
N VAL A 105 -13.18 7.33 -1.39
CA VAL A 105 -14.32 7.96 -2.06
C VAL A 105 -14.00 9.42 -2.40
N GLY A 106 -13.38 10.17 -1.49
CA GLY A 106 -12.93 11.54 -1.75
C GLY A 106 -11.95 11.62 -2.92
N MET A 107 -10.98 10.70 -2.98
CA MET A 107 -9.99 10.62 -4.07
C MET A 107 -10.65 10.30 -5.42
N ALA A 108 -11.58 9.35 -5.45
CA ALA A 108 -12.32 9.00 -6.66
C ALA A 108 -13.20 10.17 -7.17
N LEU A 109 -13.88 10.87 -6.26
CA LEU A 109 -14.68 12.05 -6.60
C LEU A 109 -13.81 13.19 -7.16
N ALA A 110 -12.64 13.41 -6.58
CA ALA A 110 -11.68 14.41 -7.07
C ALA A 110 -11.17 14.06 -8.47
N ALA A 111 -10.78 12.81 -8.70
CA ALA A 111 -10.33 12.33 -10.02
C ALA A 111 -11.42 12.49 -11.08
N ASN A 112 -12.66 12.11 -10.77
CA ASN A 112 -13.79 12.24 -11.68
C ASN A 112 -14.03 13.71 -12.09
N ARG A 113 -13.98 14.64 -11.14
CA ARG A 113 -14.11 16.09 -11.42
C ARG A 113 -12.98 16.65 -12.29
N GLN A 114 -11.82 16.01 -12.28
CA GLN A 114 -10.65 16.40 -13.07
C GLN A 114 -10.56 15.67 -14.44
N ASN A 115 -11.59 14.90 -14.83
CA ASN A 115 -11.54 13.96 -15.97
C ASN A 115 -10.39 12.94 -15.89
N GLY A 116 -9.85 12.69 -14.69
CA GLY A 116 -8.78 11.75 -14.44
C GLY A 116 -9.29 10.31 -14.40
N LYS A 117 -8.46 9.37 -14.89
CA LYS A 117 -8.64 7.93 -14.69
C LYS A 117 -7.94 7.56 -13.38
N GLY A 118 -8.64 6.91 -12.46
CA GLY A 118 -8.04 6.42 -11.23
C GLY A 118 -8.98 5.42 -10.59
N ILE A 119 -8.66 4.15 -10.70
CA ILE A 119 -9.36 3.08 -10.00
C ILE A 119 -8.85 3.07 -8.56
N LEU A 120 -9.79 3.16 -7.63
CA LEU A 120 -9.52 3.01 -6.21
C LEU A 120 -10.01 1.64 -5.73
N LEU A 121 -9.09 0.86 -5.18
CA LEU A 121 -9.39 -0.45 -4.60
C LEU A 121 -9.13 -0.44 -3.09
N HIS A 122 -10.10 -0.94 -2.34
CA HIS A 122 -10.10 -0.99 -0.88
C HIS A 122 -9.84 -2.43 -0.42
N GLY A 123 -8.78 -2.62 0.37
CA GLY A 123 -8.44 -3.87 1.05
C GLY A 123 -8.57 -3.79 2.55
#